data_AF-A0A538B5U5-F1
#
_entry.id   AF-A0A538B5U5-F1
#
_cell.length_a   1.000
_cell.length_b   1.000
_cell.length_c   1.000
_cell.angle_alpha   90.00
_cell.angle_beta   90.00
_cell.angle_gamma   90.00
#
_symmetry.space_group_name_H-M   'P 1'
#
loop_
_entity.id
_entity.type
_entity.pdbx_description
1 polymer ?
#
loop_
_entity_poly.entity_id
_entity_poly.type
_entity_poly.pdbx_seq_one_letter_code
_entity_poly.pdbx_strand_id
1 'polypeptide(L)'
;MEFLSEATASLSAAVPDYEATLERVARLAVPALADVCLIDVVEDDGTLRRVTTRHADPIQSAGAQSLGRFPLDPTRPDPALAVLQSGRPFIVPEVPRSMTGIAQHQEHLALLRSMGASSLMILPLTARLRALGTITFVTTSSGRTYGDEDRALAEELARRAALVV
;
A
#
# COMPACT_ATOMS: atom_id res chain seq x y z
N MET A 1 12.95 5.79 -17.09
CA MET A 1 14.02 6.04 -16.10
C MET A 1 13.82 7.33 -15.30
N GLU A 2 12.96 8.25 -15.75
CA GLU A 2 12.70 9.54 -15.09
C GLU A 2 12.00 9.39 -13.72
N PHE A 3 11.02 8.48 -13.63
CA PHE A 3 10.30 8.15 -12.39
C PHE A 3 11.21 7.81 -11.19
N LEU A 4 12.17 6.91 -11.39
CA LEU A 4 13.09 6.49 -10.33
C LEU A 4 14.02 7.62 -9.93
N SER A 5 14.42 8.47 -10.88
CA SER A 5 15.25 9.64 -10.60
C SER A 5 14.51 10.67 -9.76
N GLU A 6 13.25 10.94 -10.10
CA GLU A 6 12.39 11.91 -9.41
C GLU A 6 11.98 11.45 -8.00
N ALA A 7 11.75 10.14 -7.85
CA ALA A 7 11.57 9.51 -6.55
C ALA A 7 12.84 9.63 -5.68
N THR A 8 14.03 9.41 -6.25
CA THR A 8 15.31 9.55 -5.52
C THR A 8 15.53 10.99 -5.05
N ALA A 9 15.29 11.97 -5.92
CA ALA A 9 15.47 13.39 -5.60
C ALA A 9 14.51 13.85 -4.48
N SER A 10 13.29 13.31 -4.46
CA SER A 10 12.27 13.61 -3.45
C SER A 10 12.58 13.03 -2.05
N LEU A 11 13.47 12.04 -1.97
CA LEU A 11 13.90 11.37 -0.72
C LEU A 11 15.13 12.03 -0.09
N SER A 12 15.95 12.75 -0.88
CA SER A 12 17.18 13.40 -0.42
C SER A 12 16.96 14.74 0.30
N ALA A 13 15.75 15.30 0.28
CA ALA A 13 15.40 16.49 1.04
C ALA A 13 15.04 16.07 2.47
N ALA A 14 15.96 16.29 3.41
CA ALA A 14 15.71 16.12 4.84
C ALA A 14 14.61 17.08 5.29
N VAL A 15 13.38 16.57 5.36
CA VAL A 15 12.25 17.18 6.06
C VAL A 15 11.92 16.22 7.21
N PRO A 16 11.66 16.69 8.44
CA PRO A 16 11.30 15.83 9.59
C PRO A 16 9.96 15.09 9.43
N ASP A 17 9.36 15.14 8.24
CA ASP A 17 8.01 14.68 7.95
C ASP A 17 8.09 13.55 6.91
N TYR A 18 8.27 12.34 7.43
CA TYR A 18 8.21 11.13 6.61
C TYR A 18 6.82 10.98 5.98
N GLU A 19 5.76 11.51 6.60
CA GLU A 19 4.39 11.44 6.08
C GLU A 19 4.27 12.19 4.76
N ALA A 20 4.78 13.41 4.70
CA ALA A 20 4.84 14.18 3.46
C ALA A 20 5.61 13.42 2.36
N THR A 21 6.64 12.66 2.73
CA THR A 21 7.43 11.88 1.78
C THR A 21 6.69 10.64 1.30
N LEU A 22 6.04 9.90 2.21
CA LEU A 22 5.19 8.76 1.88
C LEU A 22 3.97 9.18 1.03
N GLU A 23 3.43 10.37 1.27
CA GLU A 23 2.39 10.94 0.42
C GLU A 23 2.90 11.21 -1.01
N ARG A 24 4.13 11.73 -1.16
CA ARG A 24 4.77 11.88 -2.48
C ARG A 24 4.99 10.52 -3.14
N VAL A 25 5.43 9.51 -2.39
CA VAL A 25 5.59 8.12 -2.90
C VAL A 25 4.26 7.58 -3.42
N ALA A 26 3.18 7.71 -2.64
CA ALA A 26 1.85 7.24 -3.05
C ALA A 26 1.33 7.98 -4.29
N ARG A 27 1.60 9.29 -4.40
CA ARG A 27 1.28 10.08 -5.59
C ARG A 27 2.09 9.68 -6.83
N LEU A 28 3.35 9.29 -6.65
CA LEU A 28 4.19 8.81 -7.75
C LEU A 28 3.73 7.41 -8.20
N ALA A 29 3.40 6.53 -7.26
CA ALA A 29 2.94 5.18 -7.57
C ALA A 29 1.61 5.12 -8.33
N VAL A 30 0.77 6.14 -8.17
CA VAL A 30 -0.57 6.19 -8.76
C VAL A 30 -0.62 7.30 -9.82
N PRO A 31 -0.93 7.02 -11.10
CA PRO A 31 -1.48 5.77 -11.65
C PRO A 31 -0.43 4.80 -12.21
N ALA A 32 0.87 5.07 -12.02
CA ALA A 32 1.94 4.34 -12.72
C ALA A 32 1.91 2.82 -12.45
N LEU A 33 1.71 2.43 -11.19
CA LEU A 33 1.77 1.07 -10.68
C LEU A 33 0.41 0.56 -10.18
N ALA A 34 -0.48 1.45 -9.70
CA ALA A 34 -1.75 1.05 -9.10
C ALA A 34 -2.87 2.08 -9.30
N ASP A 35 -4.12 1.66 -9.12
CA ASP A 35 -5.28 2.56 -9.06
C ASP A 35 -5.45 3.13 -7.65
N VAL A 36 -5.07 2.36 -6.62
CA VAL A 36 -5.07 2.78 -5.22
C VAL A 36 -3.73 2.43 -4.57
N CYS A 37 -3.18 3.35 -3.80
CA CYS A 37 -2.01 3.13 -2.95
C CYS A 37 -2.35 3.49 -1.50
N LEU A 38 -2.02 2.59 -0.57
CA LEU A 38 -2.10 2.82 0.86
C LEU A 38 -0.73 2.59 1.49
N ILE A 39 -0.40 3.38 2.52
CA ILE A 39 0.82 3.16 3.29
C ILE A 39 0.45 3.17 4.77
N ASP A 40 0.79 2.08 5.44
CA ASP A 40 0.61 1.86 6.87
C ASP A 40 2.01 1.77 7.51
N VAL A 41 2.22 2.48 8.62
CA VAL A 41 3.51 2.54 9.36
C VAL A 41 3.29 2.05 10.78
N VAL A 42 4.30 1.36 11.33
CA VAL A 42 4.33 0.94 12.73
C VAL A 42 4.77 2.13 13.59
N GLU A 43 3.93 2.50 14.54
CA GLU A 43 4.19 3.55 15.53
C GLU A 43 5.02 3.03 16.70
N ASP A 44 5.55 3.94 17.53
CA ASP A 44 6.39 3.62 18.68
C ASP A 44 5.69 2.71 19.72
N ASP A 45 4.37 2.79 19.81
CA ASP A 45 3.55 1.93 20.68
C ASP A 45 3.26 0.55 20.07
N GLY A 46 3.79 0.28 18.88
CA GLY A 46 3.61 -0.97 18.13
C GLY A 46 2.30 -1.06 17.35
N THR A 47 1.46 -0.02 17.38
CA THR A 47 0.24 0.03 16.57
C THR A 47 0.57 0.37 15.11
N LEU A 48 -0.36 0.03 14.20
CA LEU A 48 -0.25 0.40 12.80
C LEU A 48 -1.13 1.60 12.52
N ARG A 49 -0.54 2.63 11.90
CA ARG A 49 -1.25 3.82 11.45
C ARG A 49 -1.18 3.94 9.94
N ARG A 50 -2.34 4.20 9.34
CA ARG A 50 -2.44 4.59 7.94
C ARG A 50 -1.98 6.02 7.74
N VAL A 51 -0.82 6.19 7.11
CA VAL A 51 -0.22 7.51 6.82
C VAL A 51 -0.90 8.15 5.62
N THR A 52 -1.16 7.37 4.57
CA THR A 52 -1.78 7.91 3.35
C THR A 52 -2.65 6.90 2.63
N THR A 53 -3.62 7.43 1.88
CA THR A 53 -4.40 6.69 0.90
C THR A 53 -4.60 7.58 -0.32
N ARG A 54 -4.28 7.05 -1.50
CA ARG A 54 -4.35 7.75 -2.78
C ARG A 54 -5.10 6.88 -3.77
N HIS A 55 -5.99 7.50 -4.53
CA HIS A 55 -6.69 6.89 -5.66
C HIS A 55 -6.34 7.68 -6.93
N ALA A 56 -6.21 7.01 -8.08
CA ALA A 56 -5.90 7.63 -9.37
C ALA A 56 -7.00 8.60 -9.81
N ASP A 57 -8.25 8.14 -9.71
CA ASP A 57 -9.44 8.95 -9.93
C ASP A 57 -9.78 9.83 -8.71
N PRO A 58 -9.78 11.18 -8.86
CA PRO A 58 -10.19 12.10 -7.81
C PRO A 58 -11.64 11.89 -7.32
N ILE A 59 -12.54 11.44 -8.20
CA ILE A 59 -13.95 11.19 -7.86
C ILE A 59 -14.06 10.01 -6.88
N GLN A 60 -13.24 8.98 -7.09
CA GLN A 60 -13.22 7.77 -6.27
C GLN A 60 -12.35 7.90 -5.01
N SER A 61 -11.63 9.01 -4.85
CA SER A 61 -10.73 9.25 -3.72
C SER A 61 -11.44 9.22 -2.37
N ALA A 62 -12.69 9.65 -2.28
CA ALA A 62 -13.48 9.56 -1.04
C ALA A 62 -13.77 8.10 -0.63
N GLY A 63 -14.00 7.22 -1.61
CA GLY A 63 -14.15 5.79 -1.38
C GLY A 63 -12.87 5.17 -0.87
N ALA A 64 -11.73 5.48 -1.49
CA ALA A 64 -10.42 5.01 -1.02
C ALA A 64 -10.09 5.54 0.38
N GLN A 65 -10.34 6.82 0.67
CA GLN A 65 -10.15 7.39 2.02
C GLN A 65 -11.02 6.71 3.09
N SER A 66 -12.17 6.15 2.69
CA SER A 66 -13.01 5.37 3.61
C SER A 66 -12.32 4.08 4.08
N LEU A 67 -11.26 3.61 3.40
CA LEU A 67 -10.41 2.53 3.93
C LEU A 67 -9.74 2.92 5.23
N GLY A 68 -9.52 4.21 5.51
CA GLY A 68 -9.02 4.68 6.80
C GLY A 68 -9.94 4.37 7.99
N ARG A 69 -11.22 4.03 7.75
CA ARG A 69 -12.15 3.57 8.80
C ARG A 69 -11.89 2.14 9.26
N PHE A 70 -11.07 1.40 8.51
CA PHE A 70 -10.72 0.00 8.78
C PHE A 70 -9.23 -0.09 9.08
N PRO A 71 -8.79 0.32 10.30
CA PRO A 71 -7.41 0.14 10.72
C PRO A 71 -7.06 -1.36 10.74
N LEU A 72 -5.77 -1.67 10.66
CA LEU A 72 -5.31 -3.05 10.77
C LEU A 72 -5.55 -3.55 12.20
N ASP A 73 -6.40 -4.58 12.33
CA ASP A 73 -6.70 -5.23 13.61
C ASP A 73 -5.75 -6.41 13.84
N PRO A 74 -4.78 -6.31 14.78
CA PRO A 74 -3.80 -7.37 15.02
C PRO A 74 -4.41 -8.67 15.55
N THR A 75 -5.68 -8.65 15.98
CA THR A 75 -6.39 -9.84 16.47
C THR A 75 -7.04 -10.64 15.35
N ARG A 76 -6.99 -10.15 14.10
CA ARG A 76 -7.61 -10.79 12.94
C ARG A 76 -6.60 -11.11 11.84
N PRO A 77 -6.84 -12.17 11.04
CA PRO A 77 -6.05 -12.41 9.85
C PRO A 77 -6.19 -11.24 8.86
N ASP A 78 -5.08 -10.61 8.54
CA ASP A 78 -4.98 -9.55 7.53
C ASP A 78 -3.69 -9.74 6.71
N PRO A 79 -3.76 -9.70 5.37
CA PRO A 79 -2.58 -9.83 4.51
C PRO A 79 -1.48 -8.82 4.82
N ALA A 80 -1.80 -7.57 5.17
CA ALA A 80 -0.79 -6.57 5.50
C ALA A 80 -0.05 -6.92 6.80
N LEU A 81 -0.77 -7.44 7.79
CA LEU A 81 -0.14 -7.95 9.02
C LEU A 81 0.76 -9.16 8.75
N ALA A 82 0.33 -10.08 7.88
CA ALA A 82 1.16 -11.23 7.50
C ALA A 82 2.44 -10.79 6.77
N VAL A 83 2.36 -9.78 5.89
CA VAL A 83 3.53 -9.18 5.22
C VAL A 83 4.45 -8.51 6.23
N LEU A 84 3.90 -7.73 7.16
CA LEU A 84 4.67 -7.05 8.21
C LEU A 84 5.45 -8.06 9.06
N GLN A 85 4.79 -9.15 9.49
CA GLN A 85 5.40 -10.19 10.32
C GLN A 85 6.43 -11.03 9.58
N SER A 86 6.15 -11.41 8.34
CA SER A 86 7.02 -12.29 7.55
C SER A 86 8.16 -11.56 6.85
N GLY A 87 8.02 -10.25 6.64
CA GLY A 87 8.91 -9.46 5.79
C GLY A 87 8.90 -9.89 4.32
N ARG A 88 7.86 -10.61 3.87
CA ARG A 88 7.74 -11.12 2.50
C ARG A 88 6.56 -10.47 1.79
N PRO A 89 6.70 -10.07 0.51
CA PRO A 89 5.58 -9.56 -0.28
C PRO A 89 4.43 -10.57 -0.40
N PHE A 90 3.21 -10.05 -0.51
CA PHE A 90 1.99 -10.81 -0.76
C PHE A 90 1.33 -10.29 -2.03
N ILE A 91 0.97 -11.19 -2.95
CA ILE A 91 0.39 -10.83 -4.25
C ILE A 91 -0.81 -11.71 -4.53
N VAL A 92 -1.90 -11.07 -4.96
CA VAL A 92 -3.12 -11.71 -5.44
C VAL A 92 -3.40 -11.14 -6.83
N PRO A 93 -2.98 -11.84 -7.91
CA PRO A 93 -3.17 -11.37 -9.29
C PRO A 93 -4.65 -11.24 -9.69
N GLU A 94 -5.50 -12.09 -9.11
CA GLU A 94 -6.95 -12.03 -9.27
C GLU A 94 -7.62 -12.22 -7.91
N VAL A 95 -8.25 -11.16 -7.42
CA VAL A 95 -8.96 -11.17 -6.15
C VAL A 95 -10.22 -12.02 -6.29
N PRO A 96 -10.37 -13.10 -5.49
CA PRO A 96 -11.56 -13.94 -5.58
C PRO A 96 -12.80 -13.13 -5.20
N ARG A 97 -13.96 -13.43 -5.83
CA ARG A 97 -15.23 -12.73 -5.53
C ARG A 97 -15.64 -12.80 -4.06
N SER A 98 -15.23 -13.86 -3.35
CA SER A 98 -15.47 -14.01 -1.91
C SER A 98 -14.60 -13.07 -1.06
N MET A 99 -13.45 -12.63 -1.60
CA MET A 99 -12.40 -11.87 -0.92
C MET A 99 -11.98 -12.47 0.43
N THR A 100 -12.08 -13.80 0.53
CA THR A 100 -11.73 -14.56 1.73
C THR A 100 -10.25 -14.37 2.04
N GLY A 101 -9.93 -14.02 3.29
CA GLY A 101 -8.55 -13.75 3.70
C GLY A 101 -8.02 -12.37 3.29
N ILE A 102 -8.82 -11.53 2.63
CA ILE A 102 -8.47 -10.14 2.29
C ILE A 102 -9.39 -9.17 3.05
N ALA A 103 -10.69 -9.42 3.03
CA ALA A 103 -11.65 -8.59 3.75
C ALA A 103 -11.70 -8.97 5.25
N GLN A 104 -11.60 -7.96 6.12
CA GLN A 104 -11.62 -8.14 7.58
C GLN A 104 -13.02 -8.45 8.12
N HIS A 105 -14.07 -7.85 7.54
CA HIS A 105 -15.47 -8.04 7.91
C HIS A 105 -16.40 -7.56 6.79
N GLN A 106 -17.72 -7.70 6.97
CA GLN A 106 -18.71 -7.48 5.91
C GLN A 106 -18.72 -6.04 5.36
N GLU A 107 -18.49 -5.03 6.20
CA GLU A 107 -18.43 -3.64 5.76
C GLU A 107 -17.17 -3.35 4.94
N HIS A 108 -16.01 -3.83 5.38
CA HIS A 108 -14.76 -3.74 4.62
C HIS A 108 -14.90 -4.48 3.28
N LEU A 109 -15.54 -5.66 3.26
CA LEU A 109 -15.85 -6.40 2.04
C LEU A 109 -16.73 -5.60 1.07
N ALA A 110 -17.77 -4.92 1.59
CA ALA A 110 -18.64 -4.09 0.77
C ALA A 110 -17.88 -2.92 0.14
N LEU A 111 -16.97 -2.28 0.90
CA LEU A 111 -16.13 -1.21 0.39
C LEU A 111 -15.14 -1.69 -0.69
N LEU A 112 -14.43 -2.80 -0.45
CA LEU A 112 -13.51 -3.38 -1.45
C LEU A 112 -14.23 -3.72 -2.75
N ARG A 113 -15.47 -4.22 -2.66
CA ARG A 113 -16.33 -4.49 -3.81
C ARG A 113 -16.81 -3.23 -4.51
N SER A 114 -17.24 -2.21 -3.78
CA SER A 114 -17.71 -0.96 -4.39
C SER A 114 -16.59 -0.20 -5.11
N MET A 115 -15.35 -0.33 -4.62
CA MET A 115 -14.18 0.18 -5.33
C MET A 115 -13.82 -0.64 -6.57
N GLY A 116 -14.33 -1.87 -6.69
CA GLY A 116 -14.01 -2.77 -7.79
C GLY A 116 -12.63 -3.40 -7.70
N ALA A 117 -12.10 -3.65 -6.48
CA ALA A 117 -10.78 -4.24 -6.28
C ALA A 117 -10.64 -5.59 -7.01
N SER A 118 -9.66 -5.70 -7.90
CA SER A 118 -9.49 -6.83 -8.82
C SER A 118 -8.11 -7.52 -8.72
N SER A 119 -7.04 -6.79 -8.38
CA SER A 119 -5.72 -7.34 -8.02
C SER A 119 -5.13 -6.57 -6.84
N LEU A 120 -4.28 -7.24 -6.05
CA LEU A 120 -3.69 -6.73 -4.82
C LEU A 120 -2.22 -7.12 -4.72
N MET A 121 -1.38 -6.17 -4.32
CA MET A 121 0.02 -6.42 -4.00
C MET A 121 0.41 -5.63 -2.76
N ILE A 122 1.01 -6.31 -1.78
CA ILE A 122 1.41 -5.72 -0.50
C ILE A 122 2.89 -6.02 -0.27
N LEU A 123 3.65 -4.99 0.09
CA LEU A 123 5.08 -5.10 0.32
C LEU A 123 5.46 -4.53 1.69
N PRO A 124 6.46 -5.12 2.36
CA PRO A 124 6.97 -4.58 3.62
C PRO A 124 7.87 -3.39 3.36
N LEU A 125 7.71 -2.32 4.15
CA LEU A 125 8.66 -1.22 4.21
C LEU A 125 9.83 -1.62 5.12
N THR A 126 10.84 -2.27 4.54
CA THR A 126 11.93 -2.89 5.32
C THR A 126 13.15 -2.00 5.41
N ALA A 127 13.57 -1.68 6.64
CA ALA A 127 14.84 -1.03 6.94
C ALA A 127 15.55 -1.75 8.10
N ARG A 128 16.88 -1.86 8.04
CA ARG A 128 17.69 -2.50 9.10
C ARG A 128 17.17 -3.88 9.55
N LEU A 129 16.74 -4.71 8.59
CA LEU A 129 16.19 -6.06 8.79
C LEU A 129 14.85 -6.12 9.58
N ARG A 130 14.13 -5.00 9.69
CA ARG A 130 12.77 -4.95 10.28
C ARG A 130 11.80 -4.28 9.33
N ALA A 131 10.57 -4.78 9.28
CA ALA A 131 9.49 -4.11 8.59
C ALA A 131 8.97 -2.96 9.48
N LEU A 132 9.09 -1.73 8.99
CA LEU A 132 8.61 -0.51 9.63
C LEU A 132 7.14 -0.19 9.26
N GLY A 133 6.55 -0.99 8.36
CA GLY A 133 5.23 -0.75 7.82
C GLY A 133 4.99 -1.57 6.57
N THR A 134 3.91 -1.25 5.86
CA THR A 134 3.54 -1.86 4.59
C THR A 134 3.07 -0.82 3.58
N ILE A 135 3.37 -1.08 2.31
CA ILE A 135 2.76 -0.38 1.18
C ILE A 135 1.85 -1.34 0.43
N THR A 136 0.61 -0.93 0.20
CA THR A 136 -0.44 -1.72 -0.44
C THR A 136 -0.86 -1.06 -1.74
N PHE A 137 -0.84 -1.84 -2.82
CA PHE A 137 -1.26 -1.46 -4.15
C PHE A 137 -2.48 -2.27 -4.56
N VAL A 138 -3.53 -1.57 -5.03
CA VAL A 138 -4.78 -2.19 -5.47
C VAL A 138 -5.08 -1.73 -6.89
N THR A 139 -5.46 -2.67 -7.75
CA THR A 139 -6.05 -2.35 -9.05
C THR A 139 -7.56 -2.47 -8.94
N THR A 140 -8.26 -1.60 -9.66
CA THR A 140 -9.71 -1.53 -9.69
C THR A 140 -10.19 -1.64 -11.13
N SER A 141 -10.45 -0.51 -11.79
CA SER A 141 -11.01 -0.41 -13.13
C SER A 141 -9.97 -0.43 -14.26
N SER A 142 -8.67 -0.35 -13.95
CA SER A 142 -7.62 -0.38 -14.97
C SER A 142 -7.45 -1.74 -15.66
N GLY A 143 -7.96 -2.82 -15.06
CA GLY A 143 -7.80 -4.19 -15.57
C GLY A 143 -6.39 -4.76 -15.44
N ARG A 144 -5.49 -4.06 -14.72
CA ARG A 144 -4.11 -4.50 -14.47
C ARG A 144 -4.11 -5.63 -13.44
N THR A 145 -3.21 -6.59 -13.64
CA THR A 145 -2.90 -7.66 -12.69
C THR A 145 -1.42 -7.58 -12.36
N TYR A 146 -1.04 -7.91 -11.13
CA TYR A 146 0.37 -7.83 -10.70
C TYR A 146 1.13 -9.09 -11.08
N GLY A 147 2.23 -8.89 -11.82
CA GLY A 147 3.22 -9.94 -12.13
C GLY A 147 4.56 -9.73 -11.42
N ASP A 148 5.55 -10.54 -11.81
CA ASP A 148 6.91 -10.48 -11.24
C ASP A 148 7.61 -9.14 -11.53
N GLU A 149 7.37 -8.54 -12.69
CA GLU A 149 7.95 -7.24 -13.06
C GLU A 149 7.39 -6.10 -12.20
N ASP A 150 6.07 -6.08 -11.99
CA ASP A 150 5.42 -5.12 -11.10
C ASP A 150 5.93 -5.28 -9.66
N ARG A 151 6.11 -6.53 -9.20
CA ARG A 151 6.70 -6.83 -7.89
C ARG A 151 8.09 -6.22 -7.76
N ALA A 152 8.98 -6.46 -8.73
CA ALA A 152 10.35 -5.97 -8.66
C ALA A 152 10.41 -4.43 -8.59
N LEU A 153 9.58 -3.74 -9.38
CA LEU A 153 9.45 -2.29 -9.32
C LEU A 153 8.91 -1.80 -7.98
N ALA A 154 7.88 -2.48 -7.47
CA ALA A 154 7.27 -2.16 -6.19
C ALA A 154 8.24 -2.39 -5.01
N GLU A 155 9.06 -3.44 -5.06
CA GLU A 155 10.08 -3.73 -4.05
C GLU A 155 11.14 -2.64 -3.98
N GLU A 156 11.60 -2.13 -5.13
CA GLU A 156 12.51 -0.98 -5.19
C GLU A 156 11.88 0.26 -4.55
N LEU A 157 10.61 0.54 -4.88
CA LEU A 157 9.88 1.67 -4.31
C LEU A 157 9.69 1.53 -2.80
N ALA A 158 9.28 0.36 -2.33
CA ALA A 158 9.09 0.05 -0.91
C ALA A 158 10.40 0.20 -0.13
N ARG A 159 11.53 -0.29 -0.67
CA ARG A 159 12.84 -0.16 -0.03
C ARG A 159 13.25 1.30 0.13
N ARG A 160 12.97 2.15 -0.86
CA ARG A 160 13.29 3.58 -0.83
C ARG A 160 12.39 4.34 0.13
N ALA A 161 11.09 4.04 0.13
CA ALA A 161 10.14 4.60 1.08
C ALA A 161 10.52 4.24 2.51
N ALA A 162 11.04 3.05 2.77
CA ALA A 162 11.49 2.62 4.09
C ALA A 162 12.73 3.38 4.62
N LEU A 163 13.48 4.12 3.78
CA LEU A 163 14.65 4.87 4.25
C LEU A 163 14.29 6.17 4.96
N VAL A 164 13.05 6.64 4.81
CA VAL A 164 12.56 7.89 5.40
C VAL A 164 11.63 7.66 6.58
N VAL A 165 11.22 6.40 6.82
CA VAL A 165 10.47 5.95 8.00
C VAL A 165 11.46 5.57 9.09
#